data_AF-A0A7D7QW41-F1
#
_entry.id   AF-A0A7D7QW41-F1
#
_cell.length_a   1.000
_cell.length_b   1.000
_cell.length_c   1.000
_cell.angle_alpha   90.00
_cell.angle_beta   90.00
_cell.angle_gamma   90.00
#
_symmetry.space_group_name_H-M   'P 1'
#
loop_
_entity.id
_entity.type
_entity.pdbx_description
1 polymer ?
#
loop_
_entity_poly.entity_id
_entity_poly.type
_entity_poly.pdbx_seq_one_letter_code
_entity_poly.pdbx_strand_id
1 'polypeptide(L)'
;MLKNLLNKLLSPAPETVPASKVYLYEPNQDALNEVMTSPDIPGKAPGYVYFVQEHMNGSFKIGKTKHVERYMNLFVVKLPFENKLIHLIKSGDHHQTKAAFHQHFKNKRLEGEWFALNQDDVAWLKAGRYPEAIQQTISGGQIVVDPPSSQAAKDDKPLTPKQAAFAKTLLTKLEDRYELAVDFSQLTHKDLNRLSGYFRFNNQGALNNLVSAGVLKEK
;
A
#
# COMPACT_ATOMS: atom_id res chain seq x y z
N MET A 1 -15.24 -74.23 -9.91
CA MET A 1 -15.34 -73.22 -8.84
C MET A 1 -14.10 -72.33 -8.90
N LEU A 2 -14.20 -71.13 -9.47
CA LEU A 2 -13.17 -70.08 -9.33
C LEU A 2 -13.90 -68.73 -9.44
N LYS A 3 -14.06 -68.04 -8.32
CA LYS A 3 -14.51 -66.65 -8.25
C LYS A 3 -13.25 -65.78 -8.27
N ASN A 4 -12.97 -65.12 -9.40
CA ASN A 4 -11.89 -64.13 -9.46
C ASN A 4 -12.42 -62.75 -9.10
N LEU A 5 -11.72 -62.18 -8.12
CA LEU A 5 -11.88 -60.88 -7.47
C LEU A 5 -11.72 -59.73 -8.47
N LEU A 6 -12.71 -58.83 -8.52
CA LEU A 6 -12.52 -57.47 -9.04
C LEU A 6 -11.86 -56.62 -7.93
N ASN A 7 -10.57 -56.33 -8.07
CA ASN A 7 -9.95 -55.23 -7.33
C ASN A 7 -10.26 -53.92 -8.05
N LYS A 8 -11.25 -53.21 -7.52
CA LYS A 8 -11.56 -51.82 -7.84
C LYS A 8 -10.42 -50.97 -7.28
N LEU A 9 -9.58 -50.42 -8.17
CA LEU A 9 -8.60 -49.39 -7.85
C LEU A 9 -9.33 -48.19 -7.22
N LEU A 10 -9.32 -48.09 -5.90
CA LEU A 10 -9.58 -46.84 -5.20
C LEU A 10 -8.33 -45.98 -5.36
N SER A 11 -8.41 -44.95 -6.20
CA SER A 11 -7.48 -43.83 -6.12
C SER A 11 -7.54 -43.23 -4.71
N PRO A 12 -6.40 -42.85 -4.10
CA PRO A 12 -6.44 -42.09 -2.87
C PRO A 12 -7.16 -40.77 -3.13
N ALA A 13 -8.09 -40.42 -2.26
CA ALA A 13 -8.72 -39.10 -2.26
C ALA A 13 -7.63 -38.03 -2.19
N PRO A 14 -7.77 -36.88 -2.88
CA PRO A 14 -6.81 -35.81 -2.78
C PRO A 14 -6.70 -35.39 -1.31
N GLU A 15 -5.49 -35.47 -0.77
CA GLU A 15 -5.17 -34.97 0.56
C GLU A 15 -5.67 -33.54 0.67
N THR A 16 -6.68 -33.33 1.53
CA THR A 16 -7.13 -32.01 1.91
C THR A 16 -5.96 -31.29 2.57
N VAL A 17 -5.37 -30.35 1.84
CA VAL A 17 -4.37 -29.42 2.36
C VAL A 17 -4.95 -28.80 3.64
N PRO A 18 -4.32 -28.96 4.82
CA PRO A 18 -4.86 -28.39 6.04
C PRO A 18 -4.94 -26.88 5.87
N ALA A 19 -6.13 -26.32 6.07
CA ALA A 19 -6.35 -24.88 6.05
C ALA A 19 -5.36 -24.21 7.02
N SER A 20 -4.43 -23.43 6.49
CA SER A 20 -3.49 -22.64 7.28
C SER A 20 -4.27 -21.79 8.29
N LYS A 21 -4.05 -22.03 9.59
CA LYS A 21 -4.78 -21.35 10.67
C LYS A 21 -4.48 -19.85 10.64
N VAL A 22 -5.46 -19.05 10.24
CA VAL A 22 -5.37 -17.58 10.24
C VAL A 22 -5.39 -17.08 11.69
N TYR A 23 -4.39 -16.31 12.10
CA TYR A 23 -4.34 -15.71 13.42
C TYR A 23 -4.86 -14.27 13.38
N LEU A 24 -5.94 -14.01 14.12
CA LEU A 24 -6.56 -12.69 14.21
C LEU A 24 -6.20 -12.03 15.54
N TYR A 25 -5.83 -10.75 15.50
CA TYR A 25 -5.45 -9.99 16.67
C TYR A 25 -6.60 -9.09 17.12
N GLU A 26 -6.76 -8.97 18.44
CA GLU A 26 -7.63 -7.96 19.01
C GLU A 26 -6.90 -6.61 19.16
N PRO A 27 -7.54 -5.49 18.80
CA PRO A 27 -7.09 -4.16 19.11
C PRO A 27 -6.92 -3.98 20.62
N ASN A 28 -5.79 -3.41 21.04
CA ASN A 28 -5.67 -2.87 22.38
C ASN A 28 -6.25 -1.44 22.37
N GLN A 29 -7.50 -1.30 22.78
CA GLN A 29 -8.21 -0.02 22.73
C GLN A 29 -7.55 1.05 23.59
N ASP A 30 -6.98 0.68 24.75
CA ASP A 30 -6.31 1.64 25.62
C ASP A 30 -5.03 2.17 24.98
N ALA A 31 -4.23 1.29 24.38
CA ALA A 31 -3.01 1.71 23.65
C ALA A 31 -3.34 2.57 22.43
N LEU A 32 -4.40 2.26 21.69
CA LEU A 32 -4.86 3.08 20.57
C LEU A 32 -5.32 4.46 21.05
N ASN A 33 -6.11 4.50 22.13
CA ASN A 33 -6.59 5.74 22.73
C ASN A 33 -5.42 6.60 23.23
N GLU A 34 -4.42 6.00 23.89
CA GLU A 34 -3.22 6.70 24.35
C GLU A 34 -2.47 7.36 23.17
N VAL A 35 -2.30 6.66 22.05
CA VAL A 35 -1.69 7.23 20.85
C VAL A 35 -2.56 8.35 20.27
N MET A 36 -3.89 8.18 20.21
CA MET A 36 -4.79 9.20 19.68
C MET A 36 -4.80 10.48 20.53
N THR A 37 -4.81 10.36 21.86
CA THR A 37 -4.92 11.48 22.80
C THR A 37 -3.58 12.12 23.18
N SER A 38 -2.45 11.48 22.85
CA SER A 38 -1.12 12.08 23.04
C SER A 38 -0.96 13.40 22.25
N PRO A 39 -0.02 14.28 22.62
CA PRO A 39 0.27 15.48 21.84
C PRO A 39 0.70 15.16 20.40
N ASP A 40 0.36 16.03 19.45
CA ASP A 40 0.82 15.92 18.07
C ASP A 40 2.35 16.03 17.98
N ILE A 41 2.96 15.21 17.11
CA ILE A 41 4.40 15.28 16.83
C ILE A 41 4.60 16.30 15.71
N PRO A 42 5.31 17.42 15.96
CA PRO A 42 5.61 18.39 14.92
C PRO A 42 6.55 17.78 13.87
N GLY A 43 6.43 18.21 12.62
CA GLY A 43 7.28 17.74 11.54
C GLY A 43 6.79 18.17 10.16
N LYS A 44 7.43 17.66 9.12
CA LYS A 44 7.14 18.00 7.72
C LYS A 44 5.72 17.63 7.28
N ALA A 45 5.21 16.50 7.78
CA ALA A 45 3.88 16.01 7.45
C ALA A 45 3.29 15.22 8.63
N PRO A 46 2.82 15.93 9.67
CA PRO A 46 2.24 15.30 10.85
C PRO A 46 1.03 14.44 10.50
N GLY A 47 0.89 13.32 11.21
CA GLY A 47 -0.23 12.40 11.03
C GLY A 47 0.03 11.07 11.71
N TYR A 48 -0.54 10.02 11.13
CA TYR A 48 -0.56 8.68 11.70
C TYR A 48 -0.17 7.65 10.66
N VAL A 49 0.53 6.60 11.11
CA VAL A 49 0.71 5.35 10.39
C VAL A 49 -0.05 4.26 11.12
N TYR A 50 -0.88 3.51 10.39
CA TYR A 50 -1.76 2.49 10.95
C TYR A 50 -1.45 1.11 10.39
N PHE A 51 -1.76 0.10 11.20
CA PHE A 51 -1.70 -1.31 10.86
C PHE A 51 -3.08 -1.91 11.05
N VAL A 52 -3.75 -2.24 9.95
CA VAL A 52 -5.07 -2.86 9.94
C VAL A 52 -4.95 -4.30 9.51
N GLN A 53 -5.58 -5.21 10.23
CA GLN A 53 -5.69 -6.60 9.82
C GLN A 53 -7.06 -6.87 9.19
N GLU A 54 -7.09 -7.54 8.04
CA GLU A 54 -8.32 -8.09 7.48
C GLU A 54 -8.61 -9.50 8.02
N HIS A 55 -9.90 -9.85 8.18
CA HIS A 55 -10.30 -11.13 8.75
C HIS A 55 -10.15 -12.34 7.80
N MET A 56 -10.18 -12.16 6.48
CA MET A 56 -10.25 -13.29 5.52
C MET A 56 -8.98 -14.14 5.48
N ASN A 57 -7.81 -13.49 5.43
CA ASN A 57 -6.51 -14.15 5.31
C ASN A 57 -5.53 -13.72 6.43
N GLY A 58 -5.96 -12.82 7.33
CA GLY A 58 -5.13 -12.28 8.40
C GLY A 58 -4.02 -11.33 7.94
N SER A 59 -4.07 -10.86 6.69
CA SER A 59 -3.07 -9.96 6.14
C SER A 59 -3.23 -8.54 6.70
N PHE A 60 -2.12 -7.80 6.68
CA PHE A 60 -2.03 -6.48 7.28
C PHE A 60 -1.87 -5.41 6.21
N LYS A 61 -2.71 -4.39 6.25
CA LYS A 61 -2.50 -3.15 5.53
C LYS A 61 -1.70 -2.19 6.38
N ILE A 62 -0.60 -1.68 5.82
CA ILE A 62 0.19 -0.61 6.41
C ILE A 62 -0.10 0.68 5.65
N GLY A 63 -0.86 1.58 6.27
CA GLY A 63 -1.30 2.83 5.65
C GLY A 63 -1.04 4.04 6.52
N LYS A 64 -1.53 5.20 6.07
CA LYS A 64 -1.35 6.47 6.78
C LYS A 64 -2.59 7.37 6.65
N THR A 65 -2.77 8.27 7.61
CA THR A 65 -3.85 9.26 7.63
C THR A 65 -3.44 10.51 8.41
N LYS A 66 -4.04 11.67 8.09
CA LYS A 66 -3.87 12.88 8.90
C LYS A 66 -4.78 12.90 10.13
N HIS A 67 -5.93 12.22 10.03
CA HIS A 67 -6.96 12.21 11.06
C HIS A 67 -7.33 10.78 11.38
N VAL A 68 -7.40 10.50 12.68
CA VAL A 68 -7.86 9.23 13.22
C VAL A 68 -9.10 9.51 14.04
N GLU A 69 -10.24 8.96 13.61
CA GLU A 69 -11.46 8.96 14.41
C GLU A 69 -11.55 7.67 15.24
N ARG A 70 -12.16 7.75 16.42
CA ARG A 70 -12.25 6.64 17.39
C ARG A 70 -12.86 5.34 16.81
N TYR A 71 -13.59 5.44 15.69
CA TYR A 71 -14.30 4.33 15.03
C TYR A 71 -13.83 4.06 13.61
N MET A 72 -12.62 4.46 13.22
CA MET A 72 -12.21 4.54 11.80
C MET A 72 -12.67 3.35 10.94
N ASN A 73 -13.59 3.65 10.02
CA ASN A 73 -13.70 2.93 8.77
C ASN A 73 -12.56 3.44 7.88
N LEU A 74 -11.35 2.89 8.08
CA LEU A 74 -10.13 3.30 7.36
C LEU A 74 -10.22 3.15 5.84
N PHE A 75 -11.29 2.51 5.37
CA PHE A 75 -11.61 2.32 3.98
C PHE A 75 -12.78 3.23 3.60
N VAL A 76 -12.58 4.03 2.55
CA VAL A 76 -13.60 4.91 1.94
C VAL A 76 -14.79 4.09 1.41
N VAL A 77 -14.59 2.78 1.18
CA VAL A 77 -15.61 1.80 0.79
C VAL A 77 -15.84 0.83 1.95
N LYS A 78 -17.10 0.48 2.22
CA LYS A 78 -17.43 -0.65 3.09
C LYS A 78 -16.82 -1.91 2.48
N LEU A 79 -15.81 -2.47 3.14
CA LEU A 79 -15.27 -3.76 2.74
C LEU A 79 -16.28 -4.87 3.09
N PRO A 80 -16.39 -5.92 2.27
CA PRO A 80 -17.28 -7.05 2.54
C PRO A 80 -16.81 -7.93 3.71
N PHE A 81 -15.74 -7.54 4.39
CA PHE A 81 -15.10 -8.26 5.48
C PHE A 81 -14.69 -7.31 6.59
N GLU A 82 -14.70 -7.82 7.82
CA GLU A 82 -14.29 -7.08 9.01
C GLU A 82 -12.79 -6.81 8.98
N ASN A 83 -12.41 -5.61 9.46
CA ASN A 83 -11.02 -5.21 9.60
C ASN A 83 -10.83 -4.56 10.96
N LYS A 84 -9.70 -4.87 11.60
CA LYS A 84 -9.39 -4.37 12.94
C LYS A 84 -8.12 -3.53 12.91
N LEU A 85 -8.16 -2.34 13.52
CA LEU A 85 -6.98 -1.51 13.73
C LEU A 85 -6.14 -2.11 14.84
N ILE A 86 -5.00 -2.74 14.49
CA ILE A 86 -4.18 -3.50 15.44
C ILE A 86 -3.12 -2.63 16.10
N HIS A 87 -2.57 -1.66 15.36
CA HIS A 87 -1.53 -0.78 15.86
C HIS A 87 -1.60 0.60 15.20
N LEU A 88 -1.22 1.62 15.94
CA LEU A 88 -1.24 3.01 15.49
C LEU A 88 0.02 3.72 15.98
N ILE A 89 0.60 4.54 15.10
CA ILE A 89 1.80 5.32 15.38
C ILE A 89 1.51 6.76 14.98
N LYS A 90 1.63 7.69 15.92
CA LYS A 90 1.65 9.12 15.63
C LYS A 90 3.04 9.52 15.14
N SER A 91 3.13 10.35 14.12
CA SER A 91 4.38 10.65 13.41
C SER A 91 4.43 12.10 12.93
N GLY A 92 5.62 12.72 12.98
CA GLY A 92 5.91 14.03 12.40
C GLY A 92 6.13 14.00 10.87
N ASP A 93 6.40 12.82 10.29
CA ASP A 93 6.36 12.59 8.84
C ASP A 93 5.75 11.22 8.53
N HIS A 94 4.41 11.18 8.44
CA HIS A 94 3.67 9.96 8.15
C HIS A 94 3.98 9.36 6.76
N HIS A 95 4.52 10.14 5.81
CA HIS A 95 4.90 9.63 4.49
C HIS A 95 6.17 8.80 4.60
N GLN A 96 7.20 9.36 5.23
CA GLN A 96 8.47 8.67 5.44
C GLN A 96 8.33 7.51 6.42
N THR A 97 7.54 7.68 7.48
CA THR A 97 7.29 6.60 8.46
C THR A 97 6.64 5.39 7.79
N LYS A 98 5.60 5.60 6.97
CA LYS A 98 4.95 4.52 6.22
C LYS A 98 5.94 3.86 5.24
N ALA A 99 6.73 4.65 4.53
CA ALA A 99 7.74 4.13 3.61
C ALA A 99 8.80 3.28 4.32
N ALA A 100 9.24 3.71 5.50
CA ALA A 100 10.21 2.99 6.32
C ALA A 100 9.65 1.62 6.80
N PHE A 101 8.39 1.56 7.24
CA PHE A 101 7.74 0.29 7.57
C PHE A 101 7.52 -0.60 6.35
N HIS A 102 7.15 -0.03 5.19
CA HIS A 102 7.04 -0.79 3.94
C HIS A 102 8.38 -1.41 3.53
N GLN A 103 9.48 -0.68 3.71
CA GLN A 103 10.82 -1.16 3.44
C GLN A 103 11.26 -2.22 4.45
N HIS A 104 10.95 -2.04 5.74
CA HIS A 104 11.25 -3.01 6.79
C HIS A 104 10.57 -4.36 6.52
N PHE A 105 9.28 -4.33 6.14
CA PHE A 105 8.51 -5.54 5.84
C PHE A 105 8.51 -5.94 4.35
N LYS A 106 9.45 -5.43 3.53
CA LYS A 106 9.44 -5.66 2.08
C LYS A 106 9.42 -7.14 1.68
N ASN A 107 10.08 -8.00 2.46
CA ASN A 107 10.16 -9.44 2.22
C ASN A 107 8.85 -10.18 2.55
N LYS A 108 7.94 -9.51 3.26
CA LYS A 108 6.61 -9.99 3.65
C LYS A 108 5.49 -9.29 2.89
N ARG A 109 5.85 -8.48 1.88
CA ARG A 109 4.90 -7.69 1.10
C ARG A 109 4.10 -8.59 0.16
N LEU A 110 2.78 -8.43 0.19
CA LEU A 110 1.83 -9.01 -0.74
C LEU A 110 1.57 -7.99 -1.88
N GLU A 111 0.33 -7.83 -2.32
CA GLU A 111 -0.04 -6.83 -3.33
C GLU A 111 -0.25 -5.44 -2.71
N GLY A 112 0.29 -4.40 -3.35
CA GLY A 112 0.05 -3.01 -2.96
C GLY A 112 0.61 -2.69 -1.57
N GLU A 113 -0.28 -2.39 -0.61
CA GLU A 113 0.07 -2.01 0.76
C GLU A 113 -0.19 -3.13 1.79
N TRP A 114 -0.40 -4.35 1.32
CA TRP A 114 -0.72 -5.51 2.14
C TRP A 114 0.54 -6.35 2.44
N PHE A 115 0.59 -6.95 3.63
CA PHE A 115 1.74 -7.68 4.16
C PHE A 115 1.30 -8.91 4.96
N ALA A 116 2.07 -10.00 4.86
CA ALA A 116 1.89 -11.21 5.65
C ALA A 116 2.71 -11.13 6.95
N LEU A 117 2.21 -10.35 7.92
CA LEU A 117 2.86 -10.21 9.23
C LEU A 117 2.52 -11.39 10.14
N ASN A 118 3.51 -11.88 10.87
CA ASN A 118 3.36 -12.98 11.82
C ASN A 118 3.29 -12.48 13.28
N GLN A 119 3.24 -13.41 14.23
CA GLN A 119 3.15 -13.09 15.65
C GLN A 119 4.36 -12.31 16.19
N ASP A 120 5.57 -12.65 15.73
CA ASP A 120 6.78 -11.94 16.11
C ASP A 120 6.78 -10.50 15.58
N ASP A 121 6.30 -10.28 14.36
CA ASP A 121 6.17 -8.93 13.77
C ASP A 121 5.20 -8.07 14.58
N VAL A 122 4.05 -8.64 14.97
CA VAL A 122 3.04 -7.90 15.75
C VAL A 122 3.55 -7.63 17.17
N ALA A 123 4.25 -8.59 17.79
CA ALA A 123 4.89 -8.37 19.08
C ALA A 123 5.95 -7.27 19.00
N TRP A 124 6.78 -7.30 17.95
CA TRP A 124 7.79 -6.27 17.69
C TRP A 124 7.16 -4.89 17.44
N LEU A 125 6.06 -4.81 16.69
CA LEU A 125 5.30 -3.57 16.47
C LEU A 125 4.79 -3.00 17.79
N LYS A 126 4.15 -3.83 18.62
CA LYS A 126 3.60 -3.43 19.92
C LYS A 126 4.67 -3.03 20.93
N ALA A 127 5.88 -3.58 20.82
CA ALA A 127 7.00 -3.22 21.69
C ALA A 127 7.55 -1.81 21.45
N GLY A 128 7.27 -1.18 20.29
CA GLY A 128 7.63 0.21 20.00
C GLY A 128 9.14 0.50 19.89
N ARG A 129 10.00 -0.52 19.98
CA ARG A 129 11.47 -0.41 19.93
C ARG A 129 11.98 -0.59 18.50
N TYR A 130 11.66 0.37 17.64
CA TYR A 130 12.07 0.32 16.23
C TYR A 130 13.54 0.70 16.05
N PRO A 131 14.22 0.22 14.99
CA PRO A 131 15.52 0.70 14.57
C PRO A 131 15.52 2.21 14.39
N GLU A 132 16.68 2.82 14.60
CA GLU A 132 16.88 4.28 14.54
C GLU A 132 16.33 4.89 13.24
N ALA A 133 16.56 4.23 12.10
CA ALA A 133 16.07 4.67 10.80
C ALA A 133 14.54 4.85 10.74
N ILE A 134 13.76 4.06 11.49
CA ILE A 134 12.31 4.22 11.59
C ILE A 134 11.98 5.29 12.63
N GLN A 135 12.66 5.29 13.78
CA GLN A 135 12.40 6.27 14.86
C GLN A 135 12.60 7.71 14.39
N GLN A 136 13.65 7.98 13.60
CA GLN A 136 13.90 9.32 13.05
C GLN A 136 12.72 9.83 12.21
N THR A 137 12.07 8.95 11.45
CA THR A 137 10.88 9.32 10.66
C THR A 137 9.64 9.55 11.52
N ILE A 138 9.53 8.88 12.67
CA ILE A 138 8.43 9.05 13.63
C ILE A 138 8.55 10.39 14.34
N SER A 139 9.74 10.71 14.85
CA SER A 139 10.01 11.94 15.60
C SER A 139 10.01 13.20 14.73
N GLY A 140 9.90 13.07 13.40
CA GLY A 140 9.94 14.22 12.49
C GLY A 140 11.32 14.87 12.40
N GLY A 141 12.40 14.12 12.67
CA GLY A 141 13.76 14.64 12.72
C GLY A 141 14.18 15.39 11.45
N GLN A 142 14.86 16.51 11.61
CA GLN A 142 15.41 17.30 10.50
C GLN A 142 16.43 16.47 9.69
N ILE A 143 16.13 16.32 8.41
CA ILE A 143 17.02 16.09 7.26
C ILE A 143 18.28 15.25 7.57
N VAL A 144 18.19 13.95 7.32
CA VAL A 144 19.25 13.33 6.52
C VAL A 144 18.91 13.69 5.09
N VAL A 145 19.83 14.36 4.40
CA VAL A 145 19.72 14.71 2.98
C VAL A 145 19.20 13.49 2.25
N ASP A 146 18.00 13.58 1.67
CA ASP A 146 17.50 12.59 0.73
C ASP A 146 18.60 12.38 -0.33
N PRO A 147 19.21 11.18 -0.49
CA PRO A 147 19.33 10.70 -1.86
C PRO A 147 17.88 10.65 -2.39
N PRO A 148 17.60 11.19 -3.58
CA PRO A 148 16.24 11.40 -4.05
C PRO A 148 15.43 10.12 -3.84
N SER A 149 14.28 10.29 -3.17
CA SER A 149 13.39 9.20 -2.76
C SER A 149 13.40 8.05 -3.78
N SER A 150 13.57 6.82 -3.31
CA SER A 150 13.57 5.63 -4.18
C SER A 150 12.23 5.40 -4.90
N GLN A 151 11.23 6.26 -4.65
CA GLN A 151 10.00 6.43 -5.42
C GLN A 151 10.17 7.43 -6.58
N ALA A 152 10.76 8.62 -6.38
CA ALA A 152 11.06 9.55 -7.47
C ALA A 152 12.02 8.91 -8.50
N ALA A 153 13.05 8.20 -8.03
CA ALA A 153 13.98 7.47 -8.91
C ALA A 153 13.35 6.25 -9.62
N LYS A 154 12.16 5.78 -9.18
CA LYS A 154 11.38 4.75 -9.88
C LYS A 154 10.34 5.35 -10.83
N ASP A 155 9.77 6.49 -10.47
CA ASP A 155 8.71 7.16 -11.23
C ASP A 155 9.26 7.83 -12.50
N ASP A 156 10.50 8.31 -12.49
CA ASP A 156 11.17 8.87 -13.68
C ASP A 156 11.74 7.78 -14.63
N LYS A 157 11.49 6.49 -14.36
CA LYS A 157 11.92 5.40 -15.25
C LYS A 157 11.08 5.32 -16.52
N PRO A 158 11.67 4.89 -17.64
CA PRO A 158 10.93 4.63 -18.87
C PRO A 158 9.89 3.52 -18.67
N LEU A 159 8.81 3.61 -19.43
CA LEU A 159 7.76 2.58 -19.45
C LEU A 159 8.29 1.25 -19.98
N THR A 160 7.85 0.14 -19.38
CA THR A 160 7.97 -1.19 -20.02
C THR A 160 7.05 -1.27 -21.25
N PRO A 161 7.27 -2.18 -22.21
CA PRO A 161 6.42 -2.31 -23.40
C PRO A 161 4.92 -2.47 -23.08
N LYS A 162 4.60 -3.22 -22.02
CA LYS A 162 3.21 -3.41 -21.55
C LYS A 162 2.61 -2.10 -21.01
N GLN A 163 3.40 -1.34 -20.26
CA GLN A 163 2.97 -0.05 -19.71
C GLN A 163 2.82 1.00 -20.81
N ALA A 164 3.71 1.01 -21.81
CA ALA A 164 3.60 1.86 -22.98
C ALA A 164 2.32 1.55 -23.78
N ALA A 165 2.05 0.27 -24.05
CA ALA A 165 0.80 -0.13 -24.71
C ALA A 165 -0.43 0.38 -23.95
N PHE A 166 -0.44 0.24 -22.62
CA PHE A 166 -1.52 0.76 -21.77
C PHE A 166 -1.62 2.29 -21.81
N ALA A 167 -0.51 3.01 -21.68
CA ALA A 167 -0.47 4.47 -21.77
C ALA A 167 -1.07 4.98 -23.09
N LYS A 168 -0.77 4.30 -24.21
CA LYS A 168 -1.34 4.62 -25.52
C LYS A 168 -2.87 4.56 -25.51
N THR A 169 -3.46 3.54 -24.88
CA THR A 169 -4.93 3.43 -24.75
C THR A 169 -5.56 4.57 -23.95
N LEU A 170 -4.84 5.11 -22.98
CA LEU A 170 -5.33 6.24 -22.16
C LEU A 170 -5.21 7.55 -22.93
N LEU A 171 -4.13 7.74 -23.68
CA LEU A 171 -3.92 8.94 -24.50
C LEU A 171 -4.93 9.05 -25.63
N THR A 172 -5.27 7.94 -26.31
CA THR A 172 -6.33 7.91 -27.33
C THR A 172 -7.67 8.40 -26.76
N LYS A 173 -7.99 8.08 -25.50
CA LYS A 173 -9.21 8.57 -24.85
C LYS A 173 -9.21 10.07 -24.53
N LEU A 174 -8.06 10.73 -24.60
CA LEU A 174 -7.90 12.17 -24.37
C LEU A 174 -7.73 12.96 -25.67
N GLU A 175 -7.63 12.30 -26.82
CA GLU A 175 -7.16 12.90 -28.07
C GLU A 175 -8.06 14.03 -28.60
N ASP A 176 -9.34 14.05 -28.22
CA ASP A 176 -10.27 15.11 -28.60
C ASP A 176 -9.92 16.46 -27.95
N ARG A 177 -9.28 16.43 -26.78
CA ARG A 177 -9.02 17.62 -25.95
C ARG A 177 -7.54 17.90 -25.71
N TYR A 178 -6.71 16.87 -25.75
CA TYR A 178 -5.30 16.96 -25.43
C TYR A 178 -4.46 16.30 -26.51
N GLU A 179 -3.26 16.84 -26.70
CA GLU A 179 -2.21 16.23 -27.50
C GLU A 179 -0.96 16.00 -26.65
N LEU A 180 -0.15 15.01 -27.04
CA LEU A 180 1.13 14.75 -26.40
C LEU A 180 2.14 15.82 -26.87
N ALA A 181 2.74 16.55 -25.94
CA ALA A 181 3.70 17.61 -26.22
C ALA A 181 5.16 17.13 -26.17
N VAL A 182 5.39 15.86 -25.80
CA VAL A 182 6.69 15.19 -25.76
C VAL A 182 6.70 13.96 -26.65
N ASP A 183 7.88 13.45 -26.99
CA ASP A 183 7.99 12.16 -27.65
C ASP A 183 7.46 11.04 -26.72
N PHE A 184 6.68 10.12 -27.28
CA PHE A 184 6.04 9.05 -26.51
C PHE A 184 7.04 8.15 -25.76
N SER A 185 8.26 7.97 -26.29
CA SER A 185 9.34 7.22 -25.62
C SER A 185 9.86 7.88 -24.35
N GLN A 186 9.62 9.19 -24.17
CA GLN A 186 10.01 9.97 -23.00
C GLN A 186 9.00 9.85 -21.85
N LEU A 187 7.86 9.17 -22.07
CA LEU A 187 6.90 8.95 -21.01
C LEU A 187 7.49 8.09 -19.91
N THR A 188 7.25 8.53 -18.69
CA THR A 188 7.74 7.89 -17.48
C THR A 188 6.63 7.17 -16.73
N HIS A 189 6.98 6.32 -15.77
CA HIS A 189 6.00 5.68 -14.88
C HIS A 189 5.14 6.73 -14.16
N LYS A 190 5.72 7.88 -13.82
CA LYS A 190 5.04 9.04 -13.23
C LYS A 190 3.88 9.54 -14.10
N ASP A 191 4.12 9.67 -15.40
CA ASP A 191 3.14 10.20 -16.33
C ASP A 191 2.01 9.20 -16.57
N LEU A 192 2.35 7.92 -16.69
CA LEU A 192 1.36 6.84 -16.74
C LEU A 192 0.51 6.77 -15.47
N ASN A 193 1.11 6.95 -14.29
CA ASN A 193 0.38 6.99 -13.03
C ASN A 193 -0.61 8.17 -12.98
N ARG A 194 -0.23 9.33 -13.51
CA ARG A 194 -1.13 10.50 -13.62
C ARG A 194 -2.27 10.25 -14.60
N LEU A 195 -1.97 9.72 -15.79
CA LEU A 195 -2.97 9.33 -16.78
C LEU A 195 -3.96 8.32 -16.18
N SER A 196 -3.46 7.26 -15.53
CA SER A 196 -4.31 6.26 -14.88
C SER A 196 -5.11 6.85 -13.73
N GLY A 197 -4.53 7.77 -12.95
CA GLY A 197 -5.20 8.43 -11.84
C GLY A 197 -6.40 9.27 -12.29
N TYR A 198 -6.27 9.98 -13.41
CA TYR A 198 -7.37 10.69 -14.03
C TYR A 198 -8.52 9.74 -14.38
N PHE A 199 -8.28 8.69 -15.18
CA PHE A 199 -9.34 7.79 -15.63
C PHE A 199 -9.95 6.93 -14.53
N ARG A 200 -9.16 6.53 -13.52
CA ARG A 200 -9.63 5.64 -12.46
C ARG A 200 -10.38 6.38 -11.35
N PHE A 201 -10.02 7.63 -11.09
CA PHE A 201 -10.52 8.38 -9.94
C PHE A 201 -11.12 9.74 -10.30
N ASN A 202 -11.29 10.03 -11.58
CA ASN A 202 -11.70 11.35 -12.10
C ASN A 202 -10.82 12.50 -11.55
N ASN A 203 -9.53 12.22 -11.35
CA ASN A 203 -8.60 13.17 -10.74
C ASN A 203 -8.13 14.23 -11.75
N GLN A 204 -8.86 15.34 -11.82
CA GLN A 204 -8.52 16.48 -12.69
C GLN A 204 -7.12 17.07 -12.39
N GLY A 205 -6.71 17.07 -11.11
CA GLY A 205 -5.39 17.52 -10.72
C GLY A 205 -4.26 16.70 -11.35
N ALA A 206 -4.47 15.42 -11.63
CA ALA A 206 -3.49 14.59 -12.32
C ALA A 206 -3.28 15.04 -13.78
N LEU A 207 -4.35 15.45 -14.46
CA LEU A 207 -4.31 15.96 -15.82
C LEU A 207 -3.67 17.35 -15.87
N ASN A 208 -4.05 18.24 -14.96
CA ASN A 208 -3.42 19.56 -14.83
C ASN A 208 -1.91 19.45 -14.62
N ASN A 209 -1.47 18.48 -13.81
CA ASN A 209 -0.05 18.24 -13.59
C ASN A 209 0.68 17.77 -14.86
N LEU A 210 0.04 17.00 -15.74
CA LEU A 210 0.63 16.61 -17.03
C LEU A 210 0.76 17.82 -17.96
N VAL A 211 -0.20 18.74 -17.93
CA VAL A 211 -0.15 19.99 -18.70
C VAL A 211 0.92 20.93 -18.16
N SER A 212 0.94 21.18 -16.85
CA SER A 212 1.95 22.04 -16.22
C SER A 212 3.37 21.48 -16.35
N ALA A 213 3.53 20.16 -16.46
CA ALA A 213 4.82 19.51 -16.73
C ALA A 213 5.20 19.51 -18.22
N GLY A 214 4.35 20.03 -19.12
CA GLY A 214 4.58 20.05 -20.55
C GLY A 214 4.49 18.68 -21.23
N VAL A 215 3.93 17.67 -20.57
CA VAL A 215 3.75 16.33 -21.14
C VAL A 215 2.53 16.31 -22.05
N LEU A 216 1.44 16.95 -21.61
CA LEU A 216 0.24 17.17 -22.42
C LEU A 216 0.07 18.66 -22.73
N LYS A 217 -0.62 18.93 -23.83
CA LYS A 217 -1.06 20.26 -24.20
C LYS A 217 -2.55 20.20 -24.53
N GLU A 218 -3.33 21.15 -24.02
CA GLU A 218 -4.74 21.29 -24.39
C GLU A 218 -4.82 21.87 -25.81
N LYS A 219 -5.74 21.32 -26.61
CA LYS A 219 -5.98 21.75 -27.99
C LYS A 219 -6.77 23.06 -28.05
#